data_AF-A0A953TDK5-F1
#
_entry.id   AF-A0A953TDK5-F1
#
_cell.length_a   1.000
_cell.length_b   1.000
_cell.length_c   1.000
_cell.angle_alpha   90.00
_cell.angle_beta   90.00
_cell.angle_gamma   90.00
#
_symmetry.space_group_name_H-M   'P 1'
#
loop_
_entity.id
_entity.type
_entity.pdbx_description
1 polymer ?
#
loop_
_entity_poly.entity_id
_entity_poly.type
_entity_poly.pdbx_seq_one_letter_code
_entity_poly.pdbx_strand_id
1 'polypeptide(L)'
;MVYFQKAMALTTKAVLDTFEPNRVLYITAMMSVTPLCDCWGFSSPSLVPDIGIMGATDIVAIEQAAIDSIDAKNYIAGSLPEQMKMEEEGHLLYRIWKKDPYLQVQTAAEIGLGSREYELE
;
A
#
# COMPACT_ATOMS: atom_id res chain seq x y z
N MET A 1 -7.30 -15.43 -0.34
CA MET A 1 -6.70 -15.44 -1.68
C MET A 1 -5.38 -14.70 -1.61
N VAL A 2 -4.29 -15.41 -1.27
CA VAL A 2 -2.94 -14.84 -1.03
C VAL A 2 -2.07 -14.83 -2.29
N TYR A 3 -2.44 -15.60 -3.31
CA TYR A 3 -1.66 -15.73 -4.55
C TYR A 3 -1.57 -14.43 -5.35
N PHE A 4 -2.61 -13.61 -5.33
CA PHE A 4 -2.65 -12.38 -6.12
C PHE A 4 -1.56 -11.38 -5.70
N GLN A 5 -1.47 -11.08 -4.40
CA GLN A 5 -0.44 -10.16 -3.86
C GLN A 5 0.97 -10.67 -4.11
N LYS A 6 1.20 -11.99 -3.98
CA LYS A 6 2.50 -12.61 -4.28
C LYS A 6 2.85 -12.52 -5.77
N ALA A 7 1.88 -12.79 -6.64
CA ALA A 7 2.06 -12.70 -8.09
C ALA A 7 2.41 -11.27 -8.52
N MET A 8 1.77 -10.25 -7.94
CA MET A 8 2.11 -8.84 -8.22
C MET A 8 3.59 -8.55 -7.92
N ALA A 9 4.11 -8.97 -6.76
CA ALA A 9 5.52 -8.78 -6.42
C ALA A 9 6.46 -9.47 -7.43
N LEU A 10 6.14 -10.71 -7.84
CA LEU A 10 6.92 -11.45 -8.83
C LEU A 10 6.91 -10.79 -10.21
N THR A 11 5.76 -10.29 -10.66
CA THR A 11 5.65 -9.59 -11.94
C THR A 11 6.39 -8.25 -11.91
N THR A 12 6.30 -7.50 -10.81
CA THR A 12 7.10 -6.28 -10.61
C THR A 12 8.59 -6.58 -10.71
N LYS A 13 9.07 -7.66 -10.08
CA LYS A 13 10.46 -8.08 -10.22
C LYS A 13 10.84 -8.39 -11.66
N ALA A 14 10.03 -9.15 -12.37
CA ALA A 14 10.31 -9.50 -13.76
C ALA A 14 10.44 -8.25 -14.67
N VAL A 15 9.68 -7.19 -14.39
CA VAL A 15 9.80 -5.91 -15.10
C VAL A 15 11.06 -5.15 -14.68
N LEU A 16 11.32 -5.05 -13.36
CA LEU A 16 12.48 -4.32 -12.84
C LEU A 16 13.82 -4.94 -13.26
N ASP A 17 13.87 -6.26 -13.42
CA ASP A 17 15.05 -6.99 -13.91
C ASP A 17 15.42 -6.63 -15.37
N THR A 18 14.55 -5.91 -16.11
CA THR A 18 14.86 -5.40 -17.45
C THR A 18 15.60 -4.06 -17.44
N PHE A 19 15.65 -3.37 -16.30
CA PHE A 19 16.34 -2.09 -16.15
C PHE A 19 17.74 -2.31 -15.59
N GLU A 20 18.64 -1.39 -15.93
CA GLU A 20 19.96 -1.36 -15.30
C GLU A 20 19.85 -1.08 -13.79
N PRO A 21 20.72 -1.67 -12.95
CA PRO A 21 20.73 -1.43 -11.52
C PRO A 21 20.80 0.06 -11.18
N ASN A 22 20.04 0.48 -10.15
CA ASN A 22 20.00 1.87 -9.66
C ASN A 22 19.57 2.93 -10.70
N ARG A 23 18.79 2.53 -11.72
CA ARG A 23 18.22 3.45 -12.73
C ARG A 23 16.73 3.71 -12.58
N VAL A 24 16.12 3.26 -11.49
CA VAL A 24 14.68 3.42 -11.23
C VAL A 24 14.49 4.28 -10.00
N LEU A 25 13.55 5.23 -10.09
CA LEU A 25 13.07 6.04 -8.97
C LEU A 25 11.59 5.72 -8.78
N TYR A 26 11.19 5.51 -7.53
CA TYR A 26 9.82 5.19 -7.15
C TYR A 26 9.17 6.41 -6.52
N ILE A 27 7.92 6.67 -6.91
CA ILE A 27 7.12 7.77 -6.39
C ILE A 27 5.76 7.19 -6.01
N THR A 28 5.35 7.40 -4.75
CA THR A 28 4.04 6.95 -4.25
C THR A 28 3.24 8.17 -3.82
N ALA A 29 2.08 8.37 -4.46
CA ALA A 29 1.14 9.44 -4.12
C ALA A 29 -0.03 8.85 -3.32
N MET A 30 -0.12 9.21 -2.05
CA MET A 30 -1.19 8.80 -1.15
C MET A 30 -2.15 9.95 -0.95
N MET A 31 -2.99 10.15 -1.97
CA MET A 31 -4.00 11.18 -2.04
C MET A 31 -5.35 10.51 -2.26
N SER A 32 -6.39 11.01 -1.60
CA SER A 32 -7.76 10.51 -1.73
C SER A 32 -7.85 8.99 -1.52
N VAL A 33 -7.26 8.47 -0.44
CA VAL A 33 -7.25 7.03 -0.15
C VAL A 33 -8.68 6.54 0.12
N THR A 34 -9.27 5.80 -0.81
CA THR A 34 -10.65 5.29 -0.71
C THR A 34 -10.68 3.80 -0.35
N PRO A 35 -11.79 3.30 0.25
CA PRO A 35 -11.94 1.86 0.49
C PRO A 35 -12.00 1.04 -0.80
N LEU A 36 -12.62 1.58 -1.85
CA LEU A 36 -12.88 0.89 -3.11
C LEU A 36 -12.10 1.53 -4.27
N CYS A 37 -11.87 0.73 -5.32
CA CYS A 37 -11.32 1.22 -6.58
C CYS A 37 -12.24 2.30 -7.17
N ASP A 38 -11.66 3.44 -7.50
CA ASP A 38 -12.32 4.55 -8.19
C ASP A 38 -12.51 4.28 -9.70
N CYS A 39 -11.95 3.18 -10.20
CA CYS A 39 -12.07 2.73 -11.58
C CYS A 39 -13.50 2.41 -12.04
N TRP A 40 -14.49 2.39 -11.13
CA TRP A 40 -15.88 2.05 -11.44
C TRP A 40 -16.74 3.27 -11.85
N GLY A 41 -16.13 4.45 -12.00
CA GLY A 41 -16.83 5.67 -12.39
C GLY A 41 -17.57 6.36 -11.23
N PHE A 42 -17.38 5.88 -10.01
CA PHE A 42 -17.76 6.55 -8.78
C PHE A 42 -16.64 6.41 -7.76
N SER A 43 -16.56 7.35 -6.84
CA SER A 43 -15.59 7.31 -5.75
C SER A 43 -16.30 7.35 -4.40
N SER A 44 -15.63 6.86 -3.38
CA SER A 44 -16.09 6.91 -1.99
C SER A 44 -15.36 8.03 -1.25
N PRO A 45 -15.88 8.49 -0.10
CA PRO A 45 -15.13 9.41 0.74
C PRO A 45 -13.79 8.79 1.15
N SER A 46 -12.78 9.64 1.33
CA SER A 46 -11.45 9.19 1.76
C SER A 46 -11.50 8.57 3.17
N LEU A 47 -10.76 7.48 3.35
CA LEU A 47 -10.60 6.78 4.63
C LEU A 47 -9.73 7.54 5.60
N VAL A 48 -8.70 8.22 5.09
CA VAL A 48 -7.73 9.02 5.85
C VAL A 48 -7.50 10.33 5.11
N PRO A 49 -7.06 11.40 5.81
CA PRO A 49 -6.57 12.61 5.15
C PRO A 49 -5.44 12.31 4.17
N ASP A 50 -5.24 13.20 3.20
CA ASP A 50 -4.11 13.08 2.27
C ASP A 50 -2.78 13.05 3.04
N ILE A 51 -1.96 12.04 2.76
CA ILE A 51 -0.64 11.85 3.38
C ILE A 51 0.41 12.63 2.59
N GLY A 52 0.24 12.71 1.27
CA GLY A 52 1.13 13.43 0.35
C GLY A 52 1.83 12.51 -0.63
N ILE A 53 3.04 12.90 -1.04
CA ILE A 53 3.84 12.19 -2.05
C ILE A 53 5.19 11.81 -1.43
N MET A 54 5.56 10.55 -1.57
CA MET A 54 6.86 10.01 -1.17
C MET A 54 7.69 9.66 -2.40
N GLY A 55 9.01 9.74 -2.27
CA GLY A 55 9.96 9.32 -3.29
C GLY A 55 11.08 8.49 -2.67
N ALA A 56 11.51 7.44 -3.35
CA ALA A 56 12.63 6.60 -2.90
C ALA A 56 13.32 5.89 -4.07
N THR A 57 14.54 5.41 -3.82
CA THR A 57 15.27 4.53 -4.75
C THR A 57 15.10 3.05 -4.43
N ASP A 58 14.43 2.70 -3.32
CA ASP A 58 14.09 1.33 -2.92
C ASP A 58 12.56 1.18 -2.92
N ILE A 59 12.05 0.25 -3.75
CA ILE A 59 10.61 0.00 -3.90
C ILE A 59 9.99 -0.61 -2.66
N VAL A 60 10.73 -1.44 -1.93
CA VAL A 60 10.21 -2.10 -0.72
C VAL A 60 10.11 -1.08 0.40
N ALA A 61 11.10 -0.19 0.52
CA ALA A 61 11.12 0.84 1.55
C ALA A 61 9.96 1.84 1.40
N ILE A 62 9.72 2.37 0.18
CA ILE A 62 8.63 3.33 -0.06
C ILE A 62 7.24 2.69 0.11
N GLU A 63 7.05 1.46 -0.34
CA GLU A 63 5.76 0.77 -0.18
C GLU A 63 5.51 0.44 1.29
N GLN A 64 6.54 0.07 2.05
CA GLN A 64 6.44 -0.14 3.49
C GLN A 64 6.06 1.17 4.20
N ALA A 65 6.75 2.28 3.91
CA ALA A 65 6.46 3.59 4.47
C ALA A 65 5.04 4.07 4.12
N ALA A 66 4.60 3.82 2.88
CA ALA A 66 3.27 4.18 2.41
C ALA A 66 2.17 3.43 3.18
N ILE A 67 2.32 2.11 3.34
CA ILE A 67 1.36 1.32 4.12
C ILE A 67 1.36 1.79 5.58
N ASP A 68 2.53 1.94 6.20
CA ASP A 68 2.65 2.35 7.61
C ASP A 68 2.05 3.74 7.89
N SER A 69 2.04 4.62 6.90
CA SER A 69 1.44 5.96 7.02
C SER A 69 -0.09 5.93 7.08
N ILE A 70 -0.73 4.83 6.68
CA ILE A 70 -2.19 4.64 6.74
C ILE A 70 -2.58 4.15 8.16
N ASP A 71 -2.54 5.06 9.12
CA ASP A 71 -2.88 4.78 10.52
C ASP A 71 -4.41 4.81 10.76
N ALA A 72 -4.91 3.82 11.50
CA ALA A 72 -6.30 3.77 11.96
C ALA A 72 -6.70 4.97 12.84
N LYS A 73 -5.75 5.64 13.51
CA LYS A 73 -6.00 6.87 14.28
C LYS A 73 -6.47 8.04 13.41
N ASN A 74 -6.10 8.04 12.14
CA ASN A 74 -6.47 9.08 11.18
C ASN A 74 -7.73 8.72 10.39
N TYR A 75 -8.45 7.65 10.78
CA TYR A 75 -9.66 7.22 10.11
C TYR A 75 -10.76 8.28 10.16
N ILE A 76 -11.30 8.63 8.99
CA ILE A 76 -12.42 9.56 8.84
C ILE A 76 -13.72 8.78 9.05
N ALA A 77 -14.40 9.05 10.17
CA ALA A 77 -15.67 8.40 10.49
C ALA A 77 -16.75 8.68 9.43
N GLY A 78 -17.51 7.65 9.06
CA GLY A 78 -18.54 7.75 8.02
C GLY A 78 -18.03 7.62 6.57
N SER A 79 -16.73 7.37 6.36
CA SER A 79 -16.16 7.12 5.03
C SER A 79 -16.48 5.74 4.47
N LEU A 80 -16.87 4.79 5.32
CA LEU A 80 -17.31 3.46 4.92
C LEU A 80 -18.84 3.36 4.78
N PRO A 81 -19.35 2.51 3.87
CA PRO A 81 -20.77 2.16 3.84
C PRO A 81 -21.23 1.55 5.17
N GLU A 82 -22.43 1.89 5.61
CA GLU A 82 -23.00 1.46 6.91
C GLU A 82 -23.08 -0.07 7.06
N GLN A 83 -23.17 -0.79 5.94
CA GLN A 83 -23.21 -2.26 5.92
C GLN A 83 -21.84 -2.90 6.16
N MET A 84 -20.75 -2.14 6.07
CA MET A 84 -19.39 -2.64 6.22
C MET A 84 -18.96 -2.61 7.67
N LYS A 85 -18.52 -3.77 8.19
CA LYS A 85 -18.01 -3.90 9.57
C LYS A 85 -16.49 -3.91 9.55
N MET A 86 -15.89 -3.11 10.41
CA MET A 86 -14.44 -3.11 10.65
C MET A 86 -14.09 -4.01 11.83
N GLU A 87 -12.95 -4.69 11.75
CA GLU A 87 -12.34 -5.33 12.93
C GLU A 87 -11.84 -4.26 13.91
N GLU A 88 -11.72 -4.63 15.19
CA GLU A 88 -11.30 -3.70 16.25
C GLU A 88 -9.77 -3.49 16.29
N GLU A 89 -9.00 -4.47 15.81
CA GLU A 89 -7.55 -4.53 15.96
C GLU A 89 -6.81 -4.68 14.62
N GLY A 90 -5.52 -4.34 14.63
CA GLY A 90 -4.64 -4.40 13.46
C GLY A 90 -4.62 -3.13 12.62
N HIS A 91 -3.95 -3.21 11.48
CA HIS A 91 -3.82 -2.12 10.51
C HIS A 91 -5.19 -1.71 9.92
N LEU A 92 -5.38 -0.43 9.55
CA LEU A 92 -6.67 0.07 9.05
C LEU A 92 -7.23 -0.77 7.89
N LEU A 93 -6.39 -1.04 6.89
CA LEU A 93 -6.76 -1.87 5.74
C LEU A 93 -7.08 -3.32 6.12
N TYR A 94 -6.43 -3.88 7.14
CA TYR A 94 -6.77 -5.20 7.67
C TYR A 94 -8.15 -5.18 8.32
N ARG A 95 -8.47 -4.15 9.10
CA ARG A 95 -9.78 -4.00 9.74
C ARG A 95 -10.92 -3.98 8.73
N ILE A 96 -10.70 -3.34 7.58
CA ILE A 96 -11.70 -3.21 6.52
C ILE A 96 -11.82 -4.51 5.71
N TRP A 97 -10.70 -5.06 5.24
CA TRP A 97 -10.70 -6.12 4.21
C TRP A 97 -10.38 -7.52 4.73
N LYS A 98 -9.93 -7.64 5.98
CA LYS A 98 -9.48 -8.89 6.60
C LYS A 98 -8.41 -9.58 5.73
N LYS A 99 -7.50 -8.77 5.21
CA LYS A 99 -6.37 -9.16 4.36
C LYS A 99 -5.15 -8.45 4.89
N ASP A 100 -4.03 -9.17 4.94
CA ASP A 100 -2.76 -8.59 5.35
C ASP A 100 -2.33 -7.56 4.29
N PRO A 101 -2.24 -6.25 4.63
CA PRO A 101 -1.79 -5.24 3.70
C PRO A 101 -0.29 -5.41 3.36
N TYR A 102 0.49 -6.05 4.23
CA TYR A 102 1.93 -6.15 4.08
C TYR A 102 2.38 -7.33 3.21
N LEU A 103 1.49 -8.26 2.86
CA LEU A 103 1.90 -9.49 2.17
C LEU A 103 2.66 -9.23 0.86
N GLN A 104 2.26 -8.21 0.10
CA GLN A 104 2.91 -7.85 -1.15
C GLN A 104 4.34 -7.30 -0.93
N VAL A 105 4.49 -6.34 -0.01
CA VAL A 105 5.80 -5.74 0.31
C VAL A 105 6.74 -6.73 1.00
N GLN A 106 6.21 -7.62 1.84
CA GLN A 106 6.96 -8.74 2.40
C GLN A 106 7.49 -9.67 1.30
N THR A 107 6.62 -10.07 0.37
CA THR A 107 7.02 -10.93 -0.75
C THR A 107 8.08 -10.23 -1.62
N ALA A 108 7.94 -8.92 -1.87
CA ALA A 108 8.93 -8.13 -2.60
C ALA A 108 10.31 -8.15 -1.91
N ALA A 109 10.35 -8.00 -0.58
CA ALA A 109 11.59 -8.13 0.19
C ALA A 109 12.18 -9.55 0.10
N GLU A 110 11.36 -10.59 0.25
CA GLU A 110 11.78 -12.00 0.19
C GLU A 110 12.41 -12.37 -1.16
N ILE A 111 11.95 -11.78 -2.27
CA ILE A 111 12.50 -12.03 -3.62
C ILE A 111 13.65 -11.08 -3.98
N GLY A 112 14.12 -10.27 -3.04
CA GLY A 112 15.31 -9.43 -3.19
C GLY A 112 15.11 -8.12 -3.96
N LEU A 113 13.91 -7.53 -3.92
CA LEU A 113 13.66 -6.21 -4.53
C LEU A 113 14.16 -5.02 -3.70
N GLY A 114 14.41 -5.21 -2.40
CA GLY A 114 14.80 -4.12 -1.50
C GLY A 114 14.62 -4.47 -0.02
N SER A 115 14.76 -3.45 0.82
CA SER A 115 14.62 -3.57 2.28
C SER A 115 13.28 -3.02 2.78
N ARG A 116 12.74 -3.61 3.83
CA ARG A 116 11.59 -3.06 4.57
C ARG A 116 11.98 -1.97 5.56
N GLU A 117 13.27 -1.76 5.78
CA GLU A 117 13.78 -0.70 6.63
C GLU A 117 13.79 0.62 5.86
N TYR A 118 13.33 1.70 6.50
CA TYR A 118 13.27 3.03 5.92
C TYR A 118 13.43 4.10 7.01
N GLU A 119 13.84 5.29 6.60
CA GLU A 119 13.85 6.51 7.40
C GLU A 119 13.11 7.60 6.63
N LEU A 120 12.34 8.43 7.34
CA LEU A 120 11.63 9.58 6.75
C LEU A 120 12.48 10.84 6.97
N GLU A 121 12.75 11.57 5.89
CA GLU A 121 13.48 12.85 5.89
C GLU A 121 12.55 14.06 5.76
#